data_AF-A0A970CYZ2-F1
#
_entry.id   AF-A0A970CYZ2-F1
#
_cell.length_a   1.000
_cell.length_b   1.000
_cell.length_c   1.000
_cell.angle_alpha   90.00
_cell.angle_beta   90.00
_cell.angle_gamma   90.00
#
_symmetry.space_group_name_H-M   'P 1'
#
loop_
_entity.id
_entity.type
_entity.pdbx_description
1 polymer ?
#
loop_
_entity_poly.entity_id
_entity_poly.type
_entity_poly.pdbx_seq_one_letter_code
_entity_poly.pdbx_strand_id
1 'polypeptide(L)'
;MNQRGGGNFAKAQAEIAGLVNATGSDTRGFCAAPVHSLIEAAALVKSGTYKNVIVFAGGTTAKLGMNGKDHVKKGMPILEDVMGGFAVLVSENDGVSPEINTDIVGSHSVGTGSSPQAVITALVSEPLERAGLKITDIGKYAAEMQNPDVTKPAGAGDVPEANYKMIAALAVKQGVLERAGITDFVMKYGMPGWAPTQGHIPSGVPYLGFARDDILSGKIEKAMIIGKGSLFLGRMTNLFDGVSVVLQKNSGTQEAREKDAGMTVESLPVIGIAAEGSELGMEAIYEGVALAERKGYKALVIEGDDVHKKMEAMLAREEIQAAVTMHYPFPIGVSTVGRVITPGKGKDLYLATTTGTASADRVEGMVKNAIYGIIAAKASGIAEPTVGIVNVDGARQTEMALLALKERGYDIRFAESERADGGVIMRGNDLLTASADVMVMDPLTGNLMMKLFSAYTTGGSYESTGYGYGPGIGEGYDKLILIVSRASGAPVIAGAVEYASQLVKNDWKSIAKEEFAKANKAGLKEILESAKCRARSGNAGLPKAPDASAEVTPPAKEIVTAEIQGIEVMDIEDAAIFLWKERIYAETGMGCTGPVVLVNESKESIAREILSKAGFIK
;
A
#
# COMPACT_ATOMS: atom_id res chain seq x y z
N MET A 1 -30.97 34.75 -2.18
CA MET A 1 -30.11 33.57 -2.44
C MET A 1 -30.44 32.54 -1.36
N ASN A 2 -31.12 31.44 -1.71
CA ASN A 2 -31.58 30.44 -0.73
C ASN A 2 -30.55 29.31 -0.60
N GLN A 3 -29.47 29.56 0.13
CA GLN A 3 -28.50 28.52 0.50
C GLN A 3 -29.19 27.53 1.45
N ARG A 4 -29.51 26.32 0.97
CA ARG A 4 -30.20 25.26 1.74
C ARG A 4 -29.23 24.51 2.67
N GLY A 5 -28.29 25.24 3.28
CA GLY A 5 -27.42 24.72 4.33
C GLY A 5 -26.39 23.68 3.89
N GLY A 6 -25.92 23.69 2.63
CA GLY A 6 -25.01 22.64 2.13
C GLY A 6 -24.17 23.05 0.93
N GLY A 7 -22.92 23.45 1.20
CA GLY A 7 -21.81 23.46 0.22
C GLY A 7 -21.71 24.67 -0.72
N ASN A 8 -20.53 24.85 -1.30
CA ASN A 8 -20.14 25.84 -2.32
C ASN A 8 -19.73 27.25 -1.81
N PHE A 9 -19.49 27.44 -0.51
CA PHE A 9 -18.99 28.74 -0.01
C PHE A 9 -17.57 29.02 -0.47
N ALA A 10 -16.71 27.99 -0.47
CA ALA A 10 -15.35 28.11 -0.93
C ALA A 10 -15.29 28.54 -2.40
N LYS A 11 -16.14 27.96 -3.26
CA LYS A 11 -16.21 28.31 -4.68
C LYS A 11 -16.76 29.70 -4.92
N ALA A 12 -17.80 30.11 -4.18
CA ALA A 12 -18.34 31.46 -4.26
C ALA A 12 -17.29 32.52 -3.86
N GLN A 13 -16.51 32.24 -2.81
CA GLN A 13 -15.43 33.13 -2.39
C GLN A 13 -14.27 33.14 -3.40
N ALA A 14 -13.92 31.99 -3.97
CA ALA A 14 -12.95 31.89 -5.06
C ALA A 14 -13.36 32.69 -6.30
N GLU A 15 -14.65 32.66 -6.67
CA GLU A 15 -15.22 33.45 -7.76
C GLU A 15 -15.09 34.95 -7.49
N ILE A 16 -15.46 35.41 -6.29
CA ILE A 16 -15.31 36.81 -5.88
C ILE A 16 -13.83 37.24 -5.88
N ALA A 17 -12.93 36.34 -5.49
CA ALA A 17 -11.48 36.58 -5.47
C ALA A 17 -10.82 36.49 -6.87
N GLY A 18 -11.57 36.14 -7.92
CA GLY A 18 -11.04 36.00 -9.29
C GLY A 18 -10.22 34.72 -9.53
N LEU A 19 -10.34 33.72 -8.66
CA LEU A 19 -9.63 32.45 -8.77
C LEU A 19 -10.36 31.49 -9.72
N VAL A 20 -10.44 31.86 -11.00
CA VAL A 20 -11.27 31.18 -12.02
C VAL A 20 -10.93 29.71 -12.27
N ASN A 21 -9.70 29.30 -11.95
CA ASN A 21 -9.23 27.92 -12.10
C ASN A 21 -9.31 27.11 -10.79
N ALA A 22 -9.81 27.70 -9.69
CA ALA A 22 -9.91 27.03 -8.40
C ALA A 22 -11.19 26.19 -8.28
N THR A 23 -11.06 25.02 -7.67
CA THR A 23 -12.19 24.28 -7.11
C THR A 23 -12.40 24.68 -5.65
N GLY A 24 -13.49 24.23 -5.03
CA GLY A 24 -13.83 24.59 -3.64
C GLY A 24 -14.32 23.41 -2.82
N SER A 25 -13.94 23.37 -1.54
CA SER A 25 -14.41 22.44 -0.53
C SER A 25 -14.69 23.21 0.77
N ASP A 26 -15.77 22.87 1.47
CA ASP A 26 -16.18 23.52 2.72
C ASP A 26 -15.99 22.58 3.92
N THR A 27 -15.11 22.95 4.86
CA THR A 27 -14.92 22.22 6.13
C THR A 27 -15.84 22.79 7.23
N ARG A 28 -16.51 21.93 8.01
CA ARG A 28 -17.35 22.32 9.15
C ARG A 28 -16.79 21.77 10.45
N GLY A 29 -16.51 22.65 11.42
CA GLY A 29 -15.95 22.24 12.73
C GLY A 29 -15.82 23.37 13.76
N PHE A 30 -16.60 24.45 13.64
CA PHE A 30 -16.51 25.64 14.51
C PHE A 30 -15.05 26.08 14.79
N CYS A 31 -14.67 26.33 16.03
CA CYS A 31 -13.34 26.80 16.40
C CYS A 31 -12.22 25.79 16.10
N ALA A 32 -12.54 24.51 15.87
CA ALA A 32 -11.55 23.51 15.44
C ALA A 32 -11.40 23.44 13.90
N ALA A 33 -12.38 23.93 13.14
CA ALA A 33 -12.40 23.84 11.67
C ALA A 33 -11.12 24.35 11.01
N PRO A 34 -10.50 25.48 11.43
CA PRO A 34 -9.27 25.94 10.79
C PRO A 34 -8.13 24.93 10.85
N VAL A 35 -7.97 24.21 11.97
CA VAL A 35 -6.89 23.23 12.11
C VAL A 35 -7.23 21.94 11.37
N HIS A 36 -8.51 21.55 11.33
CA HIS A 36 -8.98 20.50 10.41
C HIS A 36 -8.66 20.86 8.96
N SER A 37 -9.01 22.07 8.50
CA SER A 37 -8.74 22.52 7.14
C SER A 37 -7.24 22.62 6.84
N LEU A 38 -6.39 22.97 7.81
CA LEU A 38 -4.94 22.94 7.64
C LEU A 38 -4.41 21.51 7.41
N ILE A 39 -4.92 20.54 8.17
CA ILE A 39 -4.55 19.13 8.01
C ILE A 39 -5.07 18.58 6.68
N GLU A 40 -6.31 18.91 6.31
CA GLU A 40 -6.91 18.55 5.01
C GLU A 40 -6.09 19.14 3.85
N ALA A 41 -5.73 20.42 3.92
CA ALA A 41 -4.90 21.08 2.91
C ALA A 41 -3.51 20.45 2.81
N ALA A 42 -2.85 20.20 3.94
CA ALA A 42 -1.56 19.53 3.97
C ALA A 42 -1.64 18.11 3.40
N ALA A 43 -2.71 17.35 3.70
CA ALA A 43 -2.92 16.02 3.16
C ALA A 43 -3.13 16.04 1.63
N LEU A 44 -3.94 16.96 1.11
CA LEU A 44 -4.19 17.14 -0.32
C LEU A 44 -2.95 17.52 -1.11
N VAL A 45 -2.08 18.33 -0.52
CA VAL A 45 -0.78 18.69 -1.10
C VAL A 45 0.18 17.51 -1.01
N LYS A 46 0.31 16.87 0.16
CA LYS A 46 1.19 15.71 0.38
C LYS A 46 0.83 14.53 -0.52
N SER A 47 -0.45 14.34 -0.85
CA SER A 47 -0.91 13.28 -1.77
C SER A 47 -0.70 13.61 -3.24
N GLY A 48 -0.26 14.83 -3.59
CA GLY A 48 -0.11 15.28 -4.98
C GLY A 48 -1.44 15.58 -5.69
N THR A 49 -2.56 15.65 -4.95
CA THR A 49 -3.87 15.96 -5.54
C THR A 49 -3.93 17.40 -6.03
N TYR A 50 -3.35 18.33 -5.25
CA TYR A 50 -3.25 19.74 -5.60
C TYR A 50 -1.87 20.29 -5.23
N LYS A 51 -1.29 21.12 -6.10
CA LYS A 51 0.00 21.79 -5.80
C LYS A 51 -0.13 22.90 -4.75
N ASN A 52 -1.30 23.52 -4.72
CA ASN A 52 -1.60 24.67 -3.88
C ASN A 52 -3.02 24.54 -3.35
N VAL A 53 -3.19 24.69 -2.05
CA VAL A 53 -4.49 24.75 -1.39
C VAL A 53 -4.53 25.98 -0.51
N ILE A 54 -5.53 26.84 -0.74
CA ILE A 54 -5.76 28.03 0.08
C ILE A 54 -6.81 27.67 1.13
N VAL A 55 -6.43 27.70 2.40
CA VAL A 55 -7.34 27.62 3.53
C VAL A 55 -7.70 29.02 3.95
N PHE A 56 -8.99 29.37 3.96
CA PHE A 56 -9.44 30.68 4.43
C PHE A 56 -10.71 30.54 5.25
N ALA A 57 -10.87 31.44 6.21
CA ALA A 57 -12.11 31.59 6.94
C ALA A 57 -12.26 33.01 7.49
N GLY A 58 -13.48 33.33 7.95
CA GLY A 58 -13.82 34.62 8.51
C GLY A 58 -14.73 34.54 9.72
N GLY A 59 -14.88 35.68 10.38
CA GLY A 59 -15.87 35.91 11.40
C GLY A 59 -17.29 35.89 10.82
N THR A 60 -18.29 35.93 11.71
CA THR A 60 -19.70 36.07 11.32
C THR A 60 -20.36 37.11 12.20
N THR A 61 -21.20 37.96 11.60
CA THR A 61 -21.94 39.02 12.30
C THR A 61 -22.85 38.45 13.39
N ALA A 62 -23.35 37.22 13.21
CA ALA A 62 -24.13 36.53 14.24
C ALA A 62 -23.31 36.26 15.51
N LYS A 63 -22.04 35.87 15.36
CA LYS A 63 -21.14 35.60 16.48
C LYS A 63 -20.68 36.89 17.15
N LEU A 64 -20.46 37.94 16.35
CA LEU A 64 -20.18 39.28 16.84
C LEU A 64 -21.29 39.78 17.78
N GLY A 65 -22.55 39.70 17.34
CA GLY A 65 -23.70 40.06 18.18
C GLY A 65 -23.83 39.18 19.44
N MET A 66 -23.53 37.88 19.33
CA MET A 66 -23.55 36.96 20.47
C MET A 66 -22.52 37.37 21.54
N ASN A 67 -21.30 37.72 21.15
CA ASN A 67 -20.23 38.07 22.08
C ASN A 67 -20.49 39.46 22.72
N GLY A 68 -20.94 40.44 21.92
CA GLY A 68 -21.25 41.79 22.43
C GLY A 68 -22.41 41.82 23.42
N LYS A 69 -23.32 40.84 23.38
CA LYS A 69 -24.46 40.74 24.30
C LYS A 69 -24.05 40.78 25.77
N ASP A 70 -22.98 40.09 26.15
CA ASP A 70 -22.57 40.03 27.55
C ASP A 70 -21.83 41.29 28.02
N HIS A 71 -21.14 41.99 27.11
CA HIS A 71 -20.60 43.33 27.40
C HIS A 71 -21.73 44.34 27.63
N VAL A 72 -22.73 44.36 26.75
CA VAL A 72 -23.89 45.27 26.88
C VAL A 72 -24.65 45.02 28.17
N LYS A 73 -24.92 43.74 28.53
CA LYS A 73 -25.57 43.40 29.82
C LYS A 73 -24.78 43.91 31.03
N LYS A 74 -23.45 44.00 30.93
CA LYS A 74 -22.56 44.46 31.99
C LYS A 74 -22.33 45.97 31.95
N GLY A 75 -23.04 46.71 31.10
CA GLY A 75 -22.87 48.16 30.94
C GLY A 75 -21.52 48.55 30.34
N MET A 76 -20.86 47.62 29.65
CA MET A 76 -19.56 47.84 29.02
C MET A 76 -19.72 48.21 27.55
N PRO A 77 -18.80 49.01 26.99
CA PRO A 77 -18.70 49.15 25.54
C PRO A 77 -18.44 47.78 24.91
N ILE A 78 -18.94 47.58 23.69
CA ILE A 78 -18.62 46.40 22.90
C ILE A 78 -17.13 46.48 22.56
N LEU A 79 -16.32 45.64 23.21
CA LEU A 79 -14.86 45.66 23.07
C LEU A 79 -14.38 45.00 21.77
N GLU A 80 -15.25 44.21 21.15
CA GLU A 80 -15.00 43.52 19.89
C GLU A 80 -16.04 43.99 18.87
N ASP A 81 -15.66 44.95 18.02
CA ASP A 81 -16.46 45.43 16.88
C ASP A 81 -15.62 45.37 15.59
N VAL A 82 -15.10 44.18 15.29
CA VAL A 82 -14.26 43.94 14.12
C VAL A 82 -14.61 42.59 13.53
N MET A 83 -14.70 42.49 12.20
CA MET A 83 -14.84 41.21 11.51
C MET A 83 -13.46 40.72 11.07
N GLY A 84 -12.96 39.68 11.73
CA GLY A 84 -11.65 39.13 11.38
C GLY A 84 -11.75 38.12 10.22
N GLY A 85 -10.60 37.85 9.61
CA GLY A 85 -10.43 36.79 8.62
C GLY A 85 -8.99 36.35 8.53
N PHE A 86 -8.76 35.16 8.00
CA PHE A 86 -7.42 34.66 7.71
C PHE A 86 -7.42 33.90 6.39
N ALA A 87 -6.24 33.83 5.78
CA ALA A 87 -5.95 32.94 4.66
C ALA A 87 -4.55 32.35 4.85
N VAL A 88 -4.40 31.08 4.48
CA VAL A 88 -3.16 30.32 4.50
C VAL A 88 -3.02 29.65 3.16
N LEU A 89 -1.90 29.90 2.49
CA LEU A 89 -1.50 29.14 1.32
C LEU A 89 -0.65 27.96 1.77
N VAL A 90 -1.12 26.75 1.50
CA VAL A 90 -0.34 25.52 1.65
C VAL A 90 0.08 25.08 0.26
N SER A 91 1.39 24.98 0.03
CA SER A 91 1.97 24.58 -1.26
C SER A 91 2.82 23.33 -1.11
N GLU A 92 3.23 22.76 -2.24
CA GLU A 92 4.35 21.83 -2.29
C GLU A 92 5.56 22.37 -1.51
N ASN A 93 6.38 21.45 -0.98
CA ASN A 93 7.55 21.79 -0.18
C ASN A 93 8.54 22.64 -1.01
N ASP A 94 8.69 23.90 -0.64
CA ASP A 94 9.57 24.87 -1.29
C ASP A 94 11.01 24.85 -0.74
N GLY A 95 11.30 23.99 0.24
CA GLY A 95 12.58 23.90 0.93
C GLY A 95 12.88 25.05 1.90
N VAL A 96 11.94 25.97 2.11
CA VAL A 96 12.14 27.20 2.89
C VAL A 96 11.05 27.37 3.94
N SER A 97 9.79 27.37 3.53
CA SER A 97 8.63 27.62 4.37
C SER A 97 8.37 26.46 5.34
N PRO A 98 7.99 26.72 6.60
CA PRO A 98 7.77 25.66 7.58
C PRO A 98 6.81 24.56 7.11
N GLU A 99 7.11 23.33 7.49
CA GLU A 99 6.32 22.15 7.13
C GLU A 99 5.18 21.92 8.12
N ILE A 100 3.99 21.63 7.60
CA ILE A 100 2.88 21.09 8.38
C ILE A 100 3.08 19.57 8.48
N ASN A 101 3.52 19.09 9.64
CA ASN A 101 3.84 17.68 9.84
C ASN A 101 2.57 16.87 10.15
N THR A 102 1.98 16.27 9.10
CA THR A 102 0.78 15.43 9.19
C THR A 102 1.00 14.09 9.90
N ASP A 103 2.25 13.72 10.19
CA ASP A 103 2.57 12.50 10.94
C ASP A 103 2.43 12.72 12.46
N ILE A 104 2.40 13.99 12.92
CA ILE A 104 2.21 14.40 14.32
C ILE A 104 0.88 15.12 14.49
N VAL A 105 -0.22 14.39 14.28
CA VAL A 105 -1.60 14.88 14.45
C VAL A 105 -2.21 14.35 15.74
N GLY A 106 -2.70 15.26 16.59
CA GLY A 106 -3.54 14.91 17.73
C GLY A 106 -5.00 14.94 17.34
N SER A 107 -5.79 13.99 17.84
CA SER A 107 -7.22 13.86 17.49
C SER A 107 -8.05 13.57 18.72
N HIS A 108 -9.08 14.38 18.96
CA HIS A 108 -10.07 14.10 19.99
C HIS A 108 -11.08 13.08 19.46
N SER A 109 -11.00 11.84 19.97
CA SER A 109 -11.89 10.76 19.52
C SER A 109 -13.20 10.77 20.30
N VAL A 110 -14.23 10.12 19.74
CA VAL A 110 -15.52 9.90 20.43
C VAL A 110 -15.33 9.24 21.80
N GLY A 111 -14.33 8.35 21.94
CA GLY A 111 -14.03 7.65 23.19
C GLY A 111 -13.19 8.43 24.20
N THR A 112 -12.57 9.56 23.82
CA THR A 112 -11.68 10.35 24.70
C THR A 112 -12.44 10.99 25.87
N GLY A 113 -13.76 11.18 25.74
CA GLY A 113 -14.58 11.86 26.74
C GLY A 113 -14.35 13.38 26.76
N SER A 114 -15.00 14.08 27.68
CA SER A 114 -15.08 15.56 27.68
C SER A 114 -14.33 16.24 28.83
N SER A 115 -13.53 15.50 29.60
CA SER A 115 -12.72 16.16 30.64
C SER A 115 -11.61 17.00 29.97
N PRO A 116 -11.32 18.23 30.45
CA PRO A 116 -10.27 19.05 29.86
C PRO A 116 -8.90 18.35 29.81
N GLN A 117 -8.58 17.57 30.84
CA GLN A 117 -7.35 16.79 30.88
C GLN A 117 -7.30 15.73 29.78
N ALA A 118 -8.39 14.97 29.55
CA ALA A 118 -8.43 13.96 28.50
C ALA A 118 -8.32 14.59 27.10
N VAL A 119 -8.99 15.73 26.89
CA VAL A 119 -8.91 16.48 25.61
C VAL A 119 -7.46 16.92 25.36
N ILE A 120 -6.80 17.58 26.31
CA ILE A 120 -5.41 18.03 26.11
C ILE A 120 -4.44 16.85 26.00
N THR A 121 -4.70 15.73 26.68
CA THR A 121 -3.89 14.51 26.52
C THR A 121 -3.93 14.00 25.08
N ALA A 122 -5.12 13.87 24.49
CA ALA A 122 -5.30 13.40 23.11
C ALA A 122 -4.79 14.40 22.06
N LEU A 123 -4.86 15.70 22.34
CA LEU A 123 -4.41 16.73 21.42
C LEU A 123 -2.92 17.08 21.55
N VAL A 124 -2.27 16.75 22.66
CA VAL A 124 -0.88 17.21 22.92
C VAL A 124 0.02 16.06 23.31
N SER A 125 -0.26 15.39 24.43
CA SER A 125 0.63 14.36 25.00
C SER A 125 0.79 13.16 24.06
N GLU A 126 -0.33 12.55 23.66
CA GLU A 126 -0.35 11.33 22.84
C GLU A 126 0.32 11.49 21.46
N PRO A 127 0.03 12.52 20.65
CA PRO A 127 0.69 12.68 19.36
C PRO A 127 2.20 12.95 19.50
N LEU A 128 2.63 13.68 20.53
CA LEU A 128 4.06 13.93 20.77
C LEU A 128 4.77 12.65 21.22
N GLU A 129 4.17 11.89 22.13
CA GLU A 129 4.70 10.59 22.57
C GLU A 129 4.86 9.60 21.40
N ARG A 130 3.85 9.50 20.51
CA ARG A 130 3.94 8.67 19.29
C ARG A 130 5.09 9.09 18.37
N ALA A 131 5.43 10.37 18.36
CA ALA A 131 6.53 10.92 17.58
C ALA A 131 7.88 10.90 18.33
N GLY A 132 7.94 10.34 19.55
CA GLY A 132 9.14 10.34 20.38
C GLY A 132 9.55 11.71 20.90
N LEU A 133 8.63 12.69 20.93
CA LEU A 133 8.87 14.05 21.39
C LEU A 133 8.31 14.28 22.79
N LYS A 134 9.00 15.13 23.56
CA LYS A 134 8.55 15.65 24.85
C LYS A 134 7.73 16.92 24.64
N ILE A 135 6.89 17.26 25.61
CA ILE A 135 6.16 18.54 25.63
C ILE A 135 7.14 19.74 25.58
N THR A 136 8.35 19.59 26.12
CA THR A 136 9.39 20.63 26.09
C THR A 136 10.11 20.77 24.75
N ASP A 137 9.92 19.83 23.81
CA ASP A 137 10.56 19.86 22.49
C ASP A 137 9.78 20.74 21.48
N ILE A 138 8.59 21.19 21.86
CA ILE A 138 7.79 22.16 21.11
C ILE A 138 8.14 23.57 21.62
N GLY A 139 8.53 24.48 20.72
CA GLY A 139 8.94 25.83 21.08
C GLY A 139 7.77 26.72 21.50
N LYS A 140 6.62 26.59 20.82
CA LYS A 140 5.38 27.32 21.14
C LYS A 140 4.14 26.46 20.97
N TYR A 141 3.19 26.63 21.88
CA TYR A 141 1.83 26.09 21.77
C TYR A 141 0.87 27.23 21.43
N ALA A 142 0.09 27.06 20.36
CA ALA A 142 -0.99 27.98 20.00
C ALA A 142 -2.32 27.28 20.23
N ALA A 143 -2.98 27.64 21.34
CA ALA A 143 -4.25 27.06 21.75
C ALA A 143 -5.24 28.15 22.12
N GLU A 144 -6.37 28.18 21.38
CA GLU A 144 -7.50 29.08 21.65
C GLU A 144 -7.09 30.55 21.86
N MET A 145 -6.53 31.20 20.83
CA MET A 145 -5.83 32.51 20.87
C MET A 145 -6.69 33.74 21.19
N GLN A 146 -7.82 33.56 21.87
CA GLN A 146 -8.81 34.56 22.25
C GLN A 146 -8.20 35.72 23.05
N ASN A 147 -8.52 36.96 22.69
CA ASN A 147 -8.08 38.13 23.44
C ASN A 147 -8.69 38.14 24.86
N PRO A 148 -7.86 38.04 25.92
CA PRO A 148 -8.34 38.00 27.31
C PRO A 148 -9.07 39.29 27.74
N ASP A 149 -8.77 40.43 27.11
CA ASP A 149 -9.47 41.69 27.38
C ASP A 149 -10.94 41.62 26.93
N VAL A 150 -11.27 40.72 26.00
CA VAL A 150 -12.64 40.48 25.52
C VAL A 150 -13.32 39.39 26.35
N THR A 151 -12.61 38.29 26.64
CA THR A 151 -13.17 37.10 27.30
C THR A 151 -13.30 37.23 28.82
N LYS A 152 -12.37 37.92 29.51
CA LYS A 152 -12.45 38.13 30.96
C LYS A 152 -13.71 38.91 31.34
N PRO A 153 -14.03 40.06 30.69
CA PRO A 153 -15.27 40.75 30.99
C PRO A 153 -16.51 39.98 30.59
N ALA A 154 -16.45 39.13 29.56
CA ALA A 154 -17.55 38.24 29.20
C ALA A 154 -17.77 37.11 30.23
N GLY A 155 -16.76 36.78 31.05
CA GLY A 155 -16.83 35.76 32.09
C GLY A 155 -16.21 34.42 31.70
N ALA A 156 -15.52 34.35 30.55
CA ALA A 156 -14.81 33.16 30.08
C ALA A 156 -13.37 33.05 30.61
N GLY A 157 -12.84 34.13 31.21
CA GLY A 157 -11.48 34.15 31.78
C GLY A 157 -10.38 34.23 30.72
N ASP A 158 -9.15 33.90 31.10
CA ASP A 158 -8.00 33.83 30.20
C ASP A 158 -7.88 32.43 29.57
N VAL A 159 -8.49 32.25 28.40
CA VAL A 159 -8.60 30.93 27.75
C VAL A 159 -7.24 30.40 27.26
N PRO A 160 -6.37 31.20 26.60
CA PRO A 160 -5.02 30.74 26.28
C PRO A 160 -4.23 30.32 27.52
N GLU A 161 -4.20 31.15 28.56
CA GLU A 161 -3.43 30.87 29.78
C GLU A 161 -3.90 29.59 30.48
N ALA A 162 -5.22 29.35 30.52
CA ALA A 162 -5.78 28.12 31.07
C ALA A 162 -5.33 26.87 30.29
N ASN A 163 -5.28 26.92 28.97
CA ASN A 163 -4.79 25.82 28.14
C ASN A 163 -3.28 25.57 28.38
N TYR A 164 -2.44 26.61 28.46
CA TYR A 164 -1.02 26.44 28.73
C TYR A 164 -0.75 25.84 30.12
N LYS A 165 -1.53 26.23 31.14
CA LYS A 165 -1.45 25.60 32.47
C LYS A 165 -1.80 24.12 32.43
N MET A 166 -2.77 23.71 31.60
CA MET A 166 -3.11 22.29 31.42
C MET A 166 -1.99 21.51 30.71
N ILE A 167 -1.38 22.08 29.67
CA ILE A 167 -0.23 21.47 28.98
C ILE A 167 0.96 21.33 29.94
N ALA A 168 1.26 22.37 30.72
CA ALA A 168 2.29 22.34 31.75
C ALA A 168 2.02 21.25 32.81
N ALA A 169 0.77 21.11 33.25
CA ALA A 169 0.39 20.06 34.20
C ALA A 169 0.60 18.64 33.63
N LEU A 170 0.39 18.43 32.33
CA LEU A 170 0.73 17.17 31.68
C LEU A 170 2.25 16.94 31.63
N ALA A 171 3.05 17.97 31.37
CA ALA A 171 4.51 17.87 31.42
C ALA A 171 5.00 17.49 32.83
N VAL A 172 4.35 18.02 33.88
CA VAL A 172 4.62 17.61 35.26
C VAL A 172 4.27 16.14 35.49
N LYS A 173 3.12 15.69 34.98
CA LYS A 173 2.68 14.29 35.09
C LYS A 173 3.64 13.32 34.36
N GLN A 174 4.22 13.74 33.25
CA GLN A 174 5.21 12.96 32.49
C GLN A 174 6.63 13.01 33.09
N GLY A 175 6.86 13.81 34.14
CA GLY A 175 8.18 13.95 34.76
C GLY A 175 9.19 14.78 33.96
N VAL A 176 8.73 15.53 32.95
CA VAL A 176 9.57 16.45 32.14
C VAL A 176 9.59 17.88 32.66
N LEU A 177 8.70 18.22 33.59
CA LEU A 177 8.63 19.53 34.24
C LEU A 177 8.40 19.36 35.74
N GLU A 178 9.00 20.20 36.58
CA GLU A 178 8.66 20.25 38.00
C GLU A 178 7.40 21.10 38.24
N ARG A 179 6.63 20.79 39.29
CA ARG A 179 5.38 21.53 39.59
C ARG A 179 5.60 23.04 39.78
N ALA A 180 6.76 23.45 40.30
CA ALA A 180 7.12 24.84 40.46
C ALA A 180 7.34 25.57 39.11
N GLY A 181 7.68 24.86 38.04
CA GLY A 181 7.98 25.40 36.72
C GLY A 181 6.76 25.70 35.85
N ILE A 182 5.53 25.51 36.34
CA ILE A 182 4.31 25.73 35.53
C ILE A 182 4.20 27.19 35.06
N THR A 183 4.48 28.17 35.92
CA THR A 183 4.37 29.59 35.55
C THR A 183 5.40 29.95 34.47
N ASP A 184 6.63 29.47 34.61
CA ASP A 184 7.70 29.66 33.63
C ASP A 184 7.38 28.98 32.31
N PHE A 185 6.74 27.81 32.35
CA PHE A 185 6.26 27.12 31.15
C PHE A 185 5.26 27.98 30.38
N VAL A 186 4.28 28.57 31.07
CA VAL A 186 3.26 29.43 30.45
C VAL A 186 3.91 30.64 29.77
N MET A 187 4.89 31.27 30.40
CA MET A 187 5.61 32.42 29.82
C MET A 187 6.50 32.01 28.63
N LYS A 188 7.19 30.87 28.74
CA LYS A 188 8.16 30.41 27.73
C LYS A 188 7.49 29.80 26.51
N TYR A 189 6.58 28.84 26.71
CA TYR A 189 5.99 28.05 25.63
C TYR A 189 4.60 28.54 25.22
N GLY A 190 3.94 29.35 26.06
CA GLY A 190 2.67 30.00 25.73
C GLY A 190 2.84 31.40 25.13
N MET A 191 1.71 32.09 25.00
CA MET A 191 1.60 33.46 24.50
C MET A 191 0.24 34.06 24.89
N PRO A 192 0.16 35.37 25.20
CA PRO A 192 -1.13 36.02 25.43
C PRO A 192 -2.01 35.89 24.19
N GLY A 193 -3.32 35.74 24.36
CA GLY A 193 -4.24 35.76 23.23
C GLY A 193 -4.45 37.17 22.69
N TRP A 194 -4.67 37.30 21.38
CA TRP A 194 -4.95 38.56 20.70
C TRP A 194 -6.04 38.46 19.65
N ALA A 195 -6.47 37.24 19.33
CA ALA A 195 -7.43 36.99 18.27
C ALA A 195 -8.83 37.42 18.71
N PRO A 196 -9.61 38.05 17.81
CA PRO A 196 -11.03 38.24 18.03
C PRO A 196 -11.71 36.90 18.33
N THR A 197 -12.62 36.88 19.30
CA THR A 197 -13.48 35.78 19.74
C THR A 197 -14.57 35.40 18.72
N GLN A 198 -14.35 35.75 17.45
CA GLN A 198 -15.26 35.50 16.35
C GLN A 198 -15.04 34.12 15.71
N GLY A 199 -15.85 33.15 16.15
CA GLY A 199 -16.06 31.89 15.43
C GLY A 199 -14.79 31.07 15.25
N HIS A 200 -14.36 30.88 14.00
CA HIS A 200 -13.23 30.05 13.59
C HIS A 200 -11.87 30.70 13.91
N ILE A 201 -11.82 32.03 14.02
CA ILE A 201 -10.58 32.81 14.17
C ILE A 201 -9.80 32.48 15.44
N PRO A 202 -10.39 32.37 16.64
CA PRO A 202 -9.63 32.15 17.86
C PRO A 202 -9.11 30.72 18.04
N SER A 203 -8.98 29.90 16.99
CA SER A 203 -8.22 28.65 17.05
C SER A 203 -6.72 28.89 17.34
N GLY A 204 -5.86 27.89 17.24
CA GLY A 204 -4.40 28.10 17.21
C GLY A 204 -3.89 28.82 15.95
N VAL A 205 -4.69 28.90 14.87
CA VAL A 205 -4.27 29.40 13.55
C VAL A 205 -3.83 30.88 13.50
N PRO A 206 -4.32 31.82 14.34
CA PRO A 206 -3.81 33.19 14.35
C PRO A 206 -2.31 33.31 14.60
N TYR A 207 -1.69 32.31 15.23
CA TYR A 207 -0.25 32.28 15.41
C TYR A 207 0.51 31.85 14.15
N LEU A 208 -0.13 31.21 13.15
CA LEU A 208 0.57 30.54 12.05
C LEU A 208 1.54 31.45 11.27
N GLY A 209 1.14 32.68 10.96
CA GLY A 209 2.01 33.66 10.30
C GLY A 209 3.23 34.03 11.15
N PHE A 210 3.01 34.29 12.44
CA PHE A 210 4.09 34.57 13.39
C PHE A 210 4.97 33.35 13.65
N ALA A 211 4.39 32.15 13.71
CA ALA A 211 5.10 30.88 13.83
C ALA A 211 6.03 30.67 12.64
N ARG A 212 5.57 31.00 11.43
CA ARG A 212 6.40 30.98 10.24
C ARG A 212 7.60 31.92 10.38
N ASP A 213 7.37 33.16 10.79
CA ASP A 213 8.45 34.14 10.93
C ASP A 213 9.42 33.77 12.07
N ASP A 214 8.91 33.23 13.18
CA ASP A 214 9.72 32.76 14.30
C ASP A 214 10.57 31.53 13.92
N ILE A 215 10.03 30.62 13.10
CA ILE A 215 10.78 29.46 12.57
C ILE A 215 11.83 29.89 11.56
N LEU A 216 11.47 30.77 10.61
CA LEU A 216 12.40 31.27 9.58
C LEU A 216 13.53 32.12 10.18
N SER A 217 13.25 32.84 11.27
CA SER A 217 14.28 33.57 12.03
C SER A 217 15.08 32.69 13.00
N GLY A 218 14.74 31.41 13.14
CA GLY A 218 15.43 30.46 14.02
C GLY A 218 15.14 30.64 15.52
N LYS A 219 14.13 31.42 15.90
CA LYS A 219 13.74 31.59 17.32
C LYS A 219 13.16 30.30 17.91
N ILE A 220 12.44 29.54 17.09
CA ILE A 220 11.89 28.23 17.45
C ILE A 220 12.06 27.26 16.27
N GLU A 221 12.07 25.96 16.56
CA GLU A 221 12.09 24.94 15.50
C GLU A 221 10.71 24.34 15.24
N LYS A 222 9.85 24.28 16.27
CA LYS A 222 8.54 23.62 16.20
C LYS A 222 7.49 24.45 16.93
N ALA A 223 6.30 24.51 16.38
CA ALA A 223 5.12 25.06 17.03
C ALA A 223 3.96 24.07 16.90
N MET A 224 3.17 23.88 17.96
CA MET A 224 1.98 23.05 17.88
C MET A 224 0.73 23.93 17.77
N ILE A 225 -0.03 23.74 16.70
CA ILE A 225 -1.27 24.46 16.41
C ILE A 225 -2.44 23.60 16.86
N ILE A 226 -3.25 24.12 17.79
CA ILE A 226 -4.32 23.37 18.45
C ILE A 226 -5.67 24.01 18.12
N GLY A 227 -6.56 23.22 17.51
CA GLY A 227 -7.94 23.57 17.24
C GLY A 227 -8.84 22.85 18.24
N LYS A 228 -9.66 23.60 18.97
CA LYS A 228 -10.59 23.04 19.95
C LYS A 228 -11.93 23.75 19.86
N GLY A 229 -12.99 22.97 19.70
CA GLY A 229 -14.37 23.44 19.63
C GLY A 229 -14.93 23.84 20.99
N SER A 230 -15.81 24.83 21.01
CA SER A 230 -16.48 25.27 22.23
C SER A 230 -17.70 24.39 22.56
N LEU A 231 -17.87 23.98 23.83
CA LEU A 231 -19.06 23.26 24.31
C LEU A 231 -20.36 24.11 24.30
N PHE A 232 -20.25 25.43 24.12
CA PHE A 232 -21.35 26.36 24.31
C PHE A 232 -22.28 26.49 23.09
N LEU A 233 -21.99 25.80 21.99
CA LEU A 233 -22.74 25.88 20.73
C LEU A 233 -23.51 24.58 20.48
N GLY A 234 -24.73 24.51 21.01
CA GLY A 234 -25.74 23.49 20.66
C GLY A 234 -25.33 22.05 20.98
N ARG A 235 -25.79 21.52 22.11
CA ARG A 235 -25.52 20.15 22.55
C ARG A 235 -26.30 19.12 21.72
N MET A 236 -25.82 18.81 20.52
CA MET A 236 -26.14 17.52 19.88
C MET A 236 -25.28 16.39 20.48
N THR A 237 -24.16 16.75 21.13
CA THR A 237 -23.26 15.86 21.87
C THR A 237 -22.63 16.59 23.06
N ASN A 238 -22.09 15.84 24.02
CA ASN A 238 -21.28 16.34 25.13
C ASN A 238 -19.76 16.32 24.83
N LEU A 239 -19.38 15.97 23.60
CA LEU A 239 -17.99 15.89 23.17
C LEU A 239 -17.50 17.23 22.63
N PHE A 240 -16.21 17.48 22.81
CA PHE A 240 -15.51 18.55 22.11
C PHE A 240 -15.26 18.14 20.66
N ASP A 241 -15.09 19.11 19.77
CA ASP A 241 -14.31 18.89 18.57
C ASP A 241 -12.86 19.30 18.88
N GLY A 242 -11.88 18.59 18.34
CA GLY A 242 -10.50 18.79 18.72
C GLY A 242 -9.52 18.12 17.78
N VAL A 243 -8.59 18.91 17.27
CA VAL A 243 -7.47 18.41 16.46
C VAL A 243 -6.25 19.30 16.67
N SER A 244 -5.05 18.74 16.49
CA SER A 244 -3.81 19.50 16.54
C SER A 244 -2.82 18.99 15.49
N VAL A 245 -1.88 19.85 15.11
CA VAL A 245 -0.80 19.51 14.19
C VAL A 245 0.47 20.27 14.58
N VAL A 246 1.63 19.68 14.28
CA VAL A 246 2.93 20.33 14.49
C VAL A 246 3.36 21.02 13.21
N LEU A 247 3.65 22.32 13.32
CA LEU A 247 4.43 23.08 12.35
C LEU A 247 5.91 22.96 12.73
N GLN A 248 6.77 22.66 11.77
CA GLN A 248 8.21 22.49 12.03
C GLN A 248 9.05 23.22 10.99
N LYS A 249 10.28 23.54 11.38
CA LYS A 249 11.31 24.04 10.47
C LYS A 249 11.38 23.15 9.23
N ASN A 250 11.39 23.81 8.07
CA ASN A 250 11.55 23.11 6.80
C ASN A 250 12.86 22.34 6.83
N SER A 251 12.77 21.08 6.44
CA SER A 251 13.88 20.14 6.45
C SER A 251 14.63 20.08 5.11
N GLY A 252 14.32 21.02 4.21
CA GLY A 252 14.81 21.09 2.84
C GLY A 252 13.83 20.44 1.84
N THR A 253 14.07 20.69 0.55
CA THR A 253 13.49 19.84 -0.51
C THR A 253 13.99 18.40 -0.34
N GLN A 254 13.34 17.44 -0.97
CA GLN A 254 13.78 16.03 -0.92
C GLN A 254 15.25 15.88 -1.37
N GLU A 255 15.70 16.71 -2.33
CA GLU A 255 17.11 16.85 -2.76
C GLU A 255 18.06 17.42 -1.69
N ALA A 256 17.56 18.21 -0.73
CA ALA A 256 18.33 18.83 0.34
C ALA A 256 18.35 17.99 1.62
N ARG A 257 17.27 17.25 1.95
CA ARG A 257 17.26 16.21 3.01
C ARG A 257 18.32 15.13 2.76
N GLU A 258 18.55 14.78 1.50
CA GLU A 258 19.53 13.78 1.07
C GLU A 258 20.99 14.28 1.17
N LYS A 259 21.23 15.59 1.36
CA LYS A 259 22.58 16.17 1.52
C LYS A 259 23.03 16.31 2.98
N ASP A 260 22.11 16.44 3.93
CA ASP A 260 22.44 16.86 5.31
C ASP A 260 22.38 15.74 6.36
N ALA A 261 21.68 14.63 6.07
CA ALA A 261 21.67 13.46 6.94
C ALA A 261 22.79 12.50 6.51
N GLY A 262 23.99 12.70 7.06
CA GLY A 262 25.16 11.83 6.86
C GLY A 262 24.90 10.36 7.25
N MET A 263 24.29 9.62 6.34
CA MET A 263 24.59 8.23 6.02
C MET A 263 25.16 8.27 4.60
N THR A 264 26.20 7.48 4.35
CA THR A 264 26.86 7.37 3.04
C THR A 264 25.87 7.47 1.90
N VAL A 265 26.07 8.42 0.97
CA VAL A 265 25.29 8.56 -0.25
C VAL A 265 25.38 7.25 -1.04
N GLU A 266 24.45 6.33 -0.79
CA GLU A 266 24.06 5.38 -1.81
C GLU A 266 23.24 6.20 -2.80
N SER A 267 23.85 6.47 -3.96
CA SER A 267 23.16 7.04 -5.10
C SER A 267 21.85 6.28 -5.32
N LEU A 268 20.71 6.98 -5.35
CA LEU A 268 19.44 6.38 -5.74
C LEU A 268 19.63 5.62 -7.06
N PRO A 269 19.19 4.35 -7.15
CA PRO A 269 19.36 3.57 -8.36
C PRO A 269 18.64 4.26 -9.52
N VAL A 270 19.36 4.44 -10.62
CA VAL A 270 18.85 5.00 -11.86
C VAL A 270 18.29 3.85 -12.68
N ILE A 271 17.00 3.90 -12.99
CA ILE A 271 16.31 2.90 -13.79
C ILE A 271 16.19 3.39 -15.23
N GLY A 272 16.78 2.67 -16.18
CA GLY A 272 16.66 3.00 -17.60
C GLY A 272 15.33 2.52 -18.18
N ILE A 273 14.63 3.34 -18.95
CA ILE A 273 13.38 2.97 -19.61
C ILE A 273 13.61 2.92 -21.11
N ALA A 274 13.56 1.71 -21.67
CA ALA A 274 13.74 1.40 -23.08
C ALA A 274 12.42 0.94 -23.69
N ALA A 275 11.51 1.87 -23.97
CA ALA A 275 10.09 1.57 -24.22
C ALA A 275 9.51 2.24 -25.49
N GLU A 276 10.29 2.48 -26.54
CA GLU A 276 9.82 3.17 -27.77
C GLU A 276 8.62 2.51 -28.49
N GLY A 277 8.24 1.28 -28.13
CA GLY A 277 7.10 0.55 -28.71
C GLY A 277 5.74 0.77 -28.04
N SER A 278 5.57 1.85 -27.26
CA SER A 278 4.31 2.13 -26.54
C SER A 278 3.13 2.37 -27.47
N GLU A 279 2.05 1.62 -27.28
CA GLU A 279 0.77 1.84 -27.98
C GLU A 279 0.05 3.11 -27.47
N LEU A 280 0.43 3.61 -26.30
CA LEU A 280 -0.06 4.86 -25.71
C LEU A 280 0.84 6.07 -26.03
N GLY A 281 1.86 5.86 -26.86
CA GLY A 281 2.84 6.89 -27.23
C GLY A 281 3.88 7.18 -26.15
N MET A 282 4.84 8.04 -26.50
CA MET A 282 5.93 8.46 -25.62
C MET A 282 5.44 9.31 -24.44
N GLU A 283 4.32 10.02 -24.58
CA GLU A 283 3.74 10.84 -23.51
C GLU A 283 3.44 10.00 -22.25
N ALA A 284 2.88 8.79 -22.43
CA ALA A 284 2.62 7.88 -21.31
C ALA A 284 3.91 7.42 -20.60
N ILE A 285 5.03 7.32 -21.33
CA ILE A 285 6.34 6.96 -20.77
C ILE A 285 6.87 8.11 -19.94
N TYR A 286 6.87 9.33 -20.48
CA TYR A 286 7.30 10.53 -19.78
C TYR A 286 6.44 10.82 -18.55
N GLU A 287 5.12 10.62 -18.63
CA GLU A 287 4.23 10.72 -17.48
C GLU A 287 4.54 9.64 -16.44
N GLY A 288 4.83 8.41 -16.87
CA GLY A 288 5.27 7.32 -16.00
C GLY A 288 6.57 7.63 -15.27
N VAL A 289 7.56 8.21 -15.97
CA VAL A 289 8.83 8.71 -15.39
C VAL A 289 8.54 9.78 -14.36
N ALA A 290 7.78 10.81 -14.73
CA ALA A 290 7.46 11.92 -13.84
C ALA A 290 6.68 11.44 -12.60
N LEU A 291 5.82 10.43 -12.74
CA LEU A 291 5.11 9.82 -11.62
C LEU A 291 6.05 9.01 -10.71
N ALA A 292 7.02 8.30 -11.28
CA ALA A 292 8.06 7.62 -10.51
C ALA A 292 8.97 8.60 -9.75
N GLU A 293 9.36 9.71 -10.38
CA GLU A 293 10.14 10.79 -9.76
C GLU A 293 9.39 11.46 -8.62
N ARG A 294 8.08 11.72 -8.79
CA ARG A 294 7.21 12.20 -7.69
C ARG A 294 7.13 11.24 -6.51
N LYS A 295 7.33 9.94 -6.74
CA LYS A 295 7.41 8.91 -5.69
C LYS A 295 8.81 8.78 -5.08
N GLY A 296 9.79 9.55 -5.55
CA GLY A 296 11.18 9.51 -5.07
C GLY A 296 12.07 8.47 -5.76
N TYR A 297 11.67 7.94 -6.92
CA TYR A 297 12.47 7.02 -7.72
C TYR A 297 13.09 7.71 -8.92
N LYS A 298 14.32 7.34 -9.29
CA LYS A 298 15.03 7.96 -10.40
C LYS A 298 14.94 7.08 -11.65
N ALA A 299 14.43 7.65 -12.74
CA ALA A 299 14.36 6.96 -14.03
C ALA A 299 14.86 7.84 -15.17
N LEU A 300 15.39 7.21 -16.21
CA LEU A 300 15.89 7.87 -17.41
C LEU A 300 15.28 7.19 -18.64
N VAL A 301 14.67 7.96 -19.52
CA VAL A 301 14.20 7.45 -20.83
C VAL A 301 15.41 7.30 -21.76
N ILE A 302 15.53 6.13 -22.38
CA ILE A 302 16.57 5.82 -23.37
C ILE A 302 15.94 5.91 -24.75
N GLU A 303 16.43 6.83 -25.58
CA GLU A 303 15.87 7.14 -26.90
C GLU A 303 16.88 6.96 -28.05
N GLY A 304 16.34 6.87 -29.26
CA GLY A 304 17.01 6.82 -30.55
C GLY A 304 17.38 5.41 -30.98
N ASP A 305 18.08 5.31 -32.12
CA ASP A 305 18.34 4.00 -32.77
C ASP A 305 18.97 2.95 -31.82
N ASP A 306 18.48 1.72 -31.93
CA ASP A 306 18.95 0.52 -31.21
C ASP A 306 18.95 0.67 -29.67
N VAL A 307 17.77 0.99 -29.13
CA VAL A 307 17.53 1.25 -27.69
C VAL A 307 18.02 0.11 -26.80
N HIS A 308 17.81 -1.14 -27.18
CA HIS A 308 18.25 -2.29 -26.36
C HIS A 308 19.77 -2.37 -26.24
N LYS A 309 20.50 -2.11 -27.33
CA LYS A 309 21.97 -2.08 -27.29
C LYS A 309 22.49 -0.94 -26.41
N LYS A 310 21.84 0.23 -26.45
CA LYS A 310 22.17 1.34 -25.54
C LYS A 310 21.89 0.98 -24.09
N MET A 311 20.69 0.46 -23.81
CA MET A 311 20.29 -0.01 -22.48
C MET A 311 21.29 -1.04 -21.91
N GLU A 312 21.72 -2.01 -22.71
CA GLU A 312 22.74 -2.98 -22.29
C GLU A 312 24.10 -2.34 -22.04
N ALA A 313 24.53 -1.40 -22.88
CA ALA A 313 25.77 -0.67 -22.67
C ALA A 313 25.74 0.17 -21.38
N MET A 314 24.60 0.80 -21.08
CA MET A 314 24.41 1.58 -19.85
C MET A 314 24.37 0.69 -18.60
N LEU A 315 23.74 -0.49 -18.67
CA LEU A 315 23.79 -1.49 -17.60
C LEU A 315 25.23 -1.98 -17.36
N ALA A 316 25.97 -2.27 -18.43
CA ALA A 316 27.36 -2.75 -18.34
C ALA A 316 28.34 -1.70 -17.78
N ARG A 317 28.05 -0.42 -17.98
CA ARG A 317 28.81 0.71 -17.43
C ARG A 317 28.32 1.17 -16.05
N GLU A 318 27.28 0.52 -15.52
CA GLU A 318 26.62 0.89 -14.27
C GLU A 318 26.07 2.32 -14.27
N GLU A 319 25.78 2.89 -15.45
CA GLU A 319 25.09 4.17 -15.61
C GLU A 319 23.61 4.06 -15.18
N ILE A 320 23.03 2.86 -15.35
CA ILE A 320 21.74 2.43 -14.80
C ILE A 320 21.91 1.11 -14.06
N GLN A 321 21.16 0.92 -12.99
CA GLN A 321 21.23 -0.29 -12.15
C GLN A 321 20.18 -1.34 -12.52
N ALA A 322 19.11 -0.92 -13.21
CA ALA A 322 18.11 -1.80 -13.80
C ALA A 322 17.50 -1.15 -15.04
N ALA A 323 16.76 -1.92 -15.81
CA ALA A 323 16.01 -1.41 -16.94
C ALA A 323 14.55 -1.89 -16.98
N VAL A 324 13.66 -1.05 -17.49
CA VAL A 324 12.27 -1.37 -17.82
C VAL A 324 12.13 -1.32 -19.34
N THR A 325 11.63 -2.40 -19.95
CA THR A 325 11.42 -2.46 -21.40
C THR A 325 10.15 -3.25 -21.74
N MET A 326 9.69 -3.16 -22.97
CA MET A 326 8.47 -3.86 -23.42
C MET A 326 8.72 -5.29 -23.89
N HIS A 327 9.96 -5.59 -24.28
CA HIS A 327 10.37 -6.93 -24.67
C HIS A 327 11.87 -7.05 -24.45
N TYR A 328 12.32 -8.25 -24.07
CA TYR A 328 13.73 -8.57 -23.96
C TYR A 328 13.93 -10.08 -24.19
N PRO A 329 14.93 -10.51 -24.99
CA PRO A 329 15.16 -11.92 -25.28
C PRO A 329 15.90 -12.60 -24.11
N PHE A 330 15.17 -12.96 -23.06
CA PHE A 330 15.72 -13.71 -21.94
C PHE A 330 16.20 -15.11 -22.37
N PRO A 331 17.36 -15.58 -21.86
CA PRO A 331 17.82 -16.95 -22.10
C PRO A 331 16.92 -17.97 -21.40
N ILE A 332 16.92 -19.22 -21.89
CA ILE A 332 16.26 -20.33 -21.19
C ILE A 332 16.86 -20.48 -19.80
N GLY A 333 16.00 -20.63 -18.79
CA GLY A 333 16.35 -20.57 -17.39
C GLY A 333 15.92 -19.28 -16.71
N VAL A 334 15.58 -18.23 -17.46
CA VAL A 334 15.12 -16.94 -16.92
C VAL A 334 13.63 -16.74 -17.24
N SER A 335 12.88 -16.36 -16.21
CA SER A 335 11.46 -16.01 -16.31
C SER A 335 11.15 -14.79 -15.44
N THR A 336 10.12 -14.03 -15.80
CA THR A 336 9.76 -12.79 -15.10
C THR A 336 8.75 -13.01 -13.99
N VAL A 337 8.90 -12.29 -12.87
CA VAL A 337 7.96 -12.35 -11.75
C VAL A 337 7.15 -11.06 -11.65
N GLY A 338 5.91 -11.09 -12.14
CA GLY A 338 5.05 -9.90 -12.13
C GLY A 338 4.54 -9.57 -10.75
N ARG A 339 4.14 -8.32 -10.55
CA ARG A 339 3.51 -7.86 -9.31
C ARG A 339 2.26 -7.07 -9.64
N VAL A 340 1.14 -7.53 -9.10
CA VAL A 340 -0.20 -6.96 -9.32
C VAL A 340 -0.82 -6.53 -8.01
N ILE A 341 -1.81 -5.63 -8.09
CA ILE A 341 -2.65 -5.25 -6.95
C ILE A 341 -3.95 -6.02 -7.09
N THR A 342 -4.29 -6.81 -6.07
CA THR A 342 -5.51 -7.63 -6.06
C THR A 342 -6.76 -6.77 -5.86
N PRO A 343 -7.84 -7.00 -6.62
CA PRO A 343 -9.04 -6.16 -6.57
C PRO A 343 -9.87 -6.39 -5.31
N GLY A 344 -9.80 -7.58 -4.69
CA GLY A 344 -10.61 -7.92 -3.52
C GLY A 344 -10.14 -7.28 -2.22
N LYS A 345 -8.82 -7.14 -2.03
CA LYS A 345 -8.23 -6.60 -0.79
C LYS A 345 -7.21 -5.47 -1.00
N GLY A 346 -6.91 -5.08 -2.24
CA GLY A 346 -5.91 -4.05 -2.55
C GLY A 346 -4.49 -4.46 -2.16
N LYS A 347 -4.22 -5.76 -2.00
CA LYS A 347 -2.92 -6.30 -1.60
C LYS A 347 -2.05 -6.59 -2.81
N ASP A 348 -0.75 -6.41 -2.66
CA ASP A 348 0.22 -6.85 -3.66
C ASP A 348 0.28 -8.39 -3.73
N LEU A 349 0.43 -8.90 -4.95
CA LEU A 349 0.57 -10.33 -5.23
C LEU A 349 1.66 -10.54 -6.29
N TYR A 350 2.62 -11.41 -5.99
CA TYR A 350 3.70 -11.77 -6.92
C TYR A 350 3.27 -12.97 -7.76
N LEU A 351 3.20 -12.79 -9.09
CA LEU A 351 2.84 -13.85 -10.03
C LEU A 351 4.12 -14.50 -10.57
N ALA A 352 4.35 -15.74 -10.15
CA ALA A 352 5.55 -16.50 -10.46
C ALA A 352 5.22 -17.64 -11.44
N THR A 353 5.27 -17.45 -12.75
CA THR A 353 5.87 -16.33 -13.52
C THR A 353 4.93 -15.81 -14.61
N THR A 354 5.31 -14.75 -15.32
CA THR A 354 4.45 -14.01 -16.26
C THR A 354 4.92 -14.00 -17.71
N THR A 355 6.22 -14.16 -17.96
CA THR A 355 6.82 -14.38 -19.28
C THR A 355 8.20 -15.04 -19.13
N GLY A 356 8.84 -15.40 -20.24
CA GLY A 356 10.11 -16.13 -20.28
C GLY A 356 9.93 -17.63 -20.10
N THR A 357 11.05 -18.36 -20.01
CA THR A 357 11.04 -19.84 -19.98
C THR A 357 12.11 -20.37 -19.03
N ALA A 358 11.71 -20.66 -17.78
CA ALA A 358 12.58 -21.25 -16.76
C ALA A 358 13.04 -22.70 -17.09
N SER A 359 12.21 -23.45 -17.83
CA SER A 359 12.55 -24.75 -18.40
C SER A 359 11.60 -25.10 -19.55
N ALA A 360 12.05 -26.01 -20.43
CA ALA A 360 11.19 -26.67 -21.41
C ALA A 360 10.20 -27.66 -20.78
N ASP A 361 10.49 -28.16 -19.57
CA ASP A 361 9.57 -28.97 -18.78
C ASP A 361 8.71 -28.07 -17.87
N ARG A 362 7.38 -28.26 -17.91
CA ARG A 362 6.46 -27.38 -17.18
C ARG A 362 6.63 -27.48 -15.67
N VAL A 363 6.71 -28.70 -15.12
CA VAL A 363 6.80 -28.92 -13.67
C VAL A 363 8.13 -28.39 -13.16
N GLU A 364 9.23 -28.69 -13.86
CA GLU A 364 10.53 -28.08 -13.55
C GLU A 364 10.46 -26.56 -13.58
N GLY A 365 9.83 -26.01 -14.62
CA GLY A 365 9.61 -24.57 -14.77
C GLY A 365 8.86 -23.99 -13.57
N MET A 366 7.75 -24.59 -13.16
CA MET A 366 6.94 -24.12 -12.03
C MET A 366 7.69 -24.22 -10.68
N VAL A 367 8.49 -25.27 -10.46
CA VAL A 367 9.33 -25.39 -9.25
C VAL A 367 10.39 -24.28 -9.22
N LYS A 368 11.06 -24.02 -10.34
CA LYS A 368 12.01 -22.89 -10.45
C LYS A 368 11.31 -21.56 -10.25
N ASN A 369 10.15 -21.37 -10.87
CA ASN A 369 9.34 -20.17 -10.75
C ASN A 369 8.98 -19.87 -9.28
N ALA A 370 8.67 -20.88 -8.47
CA ALA A 370 8.43 -20.69 -7.04
C ALA A 370 9.62 -20.04 -6.33
N ILE A 371 10.84 -20.51 -6.61
CA ILE A 371 12.08 -19.90 -6.08
C ILE A 371 12.24 -18.48 -6.61
N TYR A 372 11.94 -18.24 -7.90
CA TYR A 372 12.05 -16.90 -8.50
C TYR A 372 11.07 -15.92 -7.83
N GLY A 373 9.85 -16.38 -7.54
CA GLY A 373 8.84 -15.62 -6.82
C GLY A 373 9.26 -15.28 -5.39
N ILE A 374 9.83 -16.25 -4.66
CA ILE A 374 10.38 -16.04 -3.32
C ILE A 374 11.50 -14.99 -3.36
N ILE A 375 12.43 -15.10 -4.33
CA ILE A 375 13.53 -14.14 -4.52
C ILE A 375 12.96 -12.74 -4.76
N ALA A 376 12.01 -12.60 -5.68
CA ALA A 376 11.40 -11.31 -6.01
C ALA A 376 10.68 -10.67 -4.81
N ALA A 377 9.91 -11.46 -4.06
CA ALA A 377 9.20 -11.00 -2.88
C ALA A 377 10.17 -10.60 -1.75
N LYS A 378 11.23 -11.39 -1.49
CA LYS A 378 12.30 -11.06 -0.53
C LYS A 378 13.05 -9.80 -0.93
N ALA A 379 13.44 -9.70 -2.20
CA ALA A 379 14.11 -8.50 -2.73
C ALA A 379 13.20 -7.27 -2.77
N SER A 380 11.89 -7.43 -2.60
CA SER A 380 10.93 -6.33 -2.44
C SER A 380 10.63 -6.00 -0.97
N GLY A 381 11.31 -6.65 -0.02
CA GLY A 381 11.21 -6.38 1.42
C GLY A 381 10.32 -7.34 2.23
N ILE A 382 9.78 -8.39 1.62
CA ILE A 382 9.02 -9.42 2.34
C ILE A 382 9.98 -10.50 2.85
N ALA A 383 10.37 -10.43 4.13
CA ALA A 383 11.39 -11.32 4.70
C ALA A 383 11.06 -12.82 4.57
N GLU A 384 9.79 -13.19 4.81
CA GLU A 384 9.31 -14.58 4.83
C GLU A 384 8.03 -14.72 3.98
N PRO A 385 8.13 -14.69 2.65
CA PRO A 385 6.96 -14.70 1.78
C PRO A 385 6.25 -16.05 1.81
N THR A 386 4.92 -16.01 1.84
CA THR A 386 4.07 -17.19 1.71
C THR A 386 3.90 -17.59 0.25
N VAL A 387 3.86 -18.90 -0.02
CA VAL A 387 3.77 -19.47 -1.37
C VAL A 387 2.50 -20.28 -1.53
N GLY A 388 1.73 -19.97 -2.57
CA GLY A 388 0.61 -20.77 -3.07
C GLY A 388 0.85 -21.19 -4.53
N ILE A 389 0.18 -22.24 -4.98
CA ILE A 389 0.30 -22.75 -6.35
C ILE A 389 -1.08 -22.71 -7.00
N VAL A 390 -1.25 -21.99 -8.11
CA VAL A 390 -2.54 -21.97 -8.81
C VAL A 390 -2.87 -23.37 -9.29
N ASN A 391 -4.14 -23.76 -9.17
CA ASN A 391 -4.66 -25.04 -9.65
C ASN A 391 -4.67 -25.10 -11.19
N VAL A 392 -3.49 -25.25 -11.79
CA VAL A 392 -3.24 -25.48 -13.20
C VAL A 392 -2.55 -26.82 -13.40
N ASP A 393 -2.52 -27.28 -14.64
CA ASP A 393 -1.92 -28.55 -14.99
C ASP A 393 -0.40 -28.57 -14.67
N GLY A 394 0.03 -29.57 -13.89
CA GLY A 394 1.37 -29.65 -13.27
C GLY A 394 1.47 -29.15 -11.82
N ALA A 395 0.40 -28.56 -11.26
CA ALA A 395 0.44 -27.96 -9.91
C ALA A 395 0.71 -28.97 -8.79
N ARG A 396 0.13 -30.19 -8.87
CA ARG A 396 0.31 -31.22 -7.84
C ARG A 396 1.74 -31.78 -7.83
N GLN A 397 2.31 -32.02 -9.02
CA GLN A 397 3.70 -32.46 -9.16
C GLN A 397 4.66 -31.36 -8.67
N THR A 398 4.32 -30.09 -8.92
CA THR A 398 5.07 -28.93 -8.40
C THR A 398 5.00 -28.88 -6.87
N GLU A 399 3.82 -29.05 -6.29
CA GLU A 399 3.63 -29.12 -4.83
C GLU A 399 4.49 -30.23 -4.22
N MET A 400 4.46 -31.44 -4.76
CA MET A 400 5.25 -32.57 -4.27
C MET A 400 6.76 -32.28 -4.32
N ALA A 401 7.24 -31.65 -5.39
CA ALA A 401 8.64 -31.26 -5.52
C ALA A 401 9.05 -30.17 -4.53
N LEU A 402 8.20 -29.17 -4.29
CA LEU A 402 8.45 -28.10 -3.32
C LEU A 402 8.37 -28.60 -1.87
N LEU A 403 7.47 -29.54 -1.56
CA LEU A 403 7.42 -30.21 -0.26
C LEU A 403 8.70 -31.03 -0.02
N ALA A 404 9.18 -31.78 -1.02
CA ALA A 404 10.43 -32.50 -0.93
C ALA A 404 11.64 -31.57 -0.70
N LEU A 405 11.67 -30.40 -1.35
CA LEU A 405 12.68 -29.36 -1.09
C LEU A 405 12.62 -28.86 0.35
N LYS A 406 11.41 -28.63 0.87
CA LYS A 406 11.19 -28.21 2.25
C LYS A 406 11.67 -29.24 3.27
N GLU A 407 11.35 -30.51 3.06
CA GLU A 407 11.81 -31.62 3.91
C GLU A 407 13.33 -31.77 3.89
N ARG A 408 13.99 -31.40 2.77
CA ARG A 408 15.45 -31.39 2.63
C ARG A 408 16.11 -30.09 3.11
N GLY A 409 15.36 -29.20 3.77
CA GLY A 409 15.89 -28.05 4.49
C GLY A 409 15.89 -26.72 3.71
N TYR A 410 15.17 -26.62 2.58
CA TYR A 410 14.88 -25.31 1.96
C TYR A 410 13.60 -24.72 2.56
N ASP A 411 13.72 -23.67 3.37
CA ASP A 411 12.59 -23.13 4.11
C ASP A 411 11.55 -22.44 3.20
N ILE A 412 10.45 -23.13 2.94
CA ILE A 412 9.29 -22.62 2.20
C ILE A 412 8.10 -22.51 3.15
N ARG A 413 7.55 -21.31 3.26
CA ARG A 413 6.30 -21.06 3.97
C ARG A 413 5.13 -21.19 3.00
N PHE A 414 4.39 -22.29 3.07
CA PHE A 414 3.19 -22.46 2.26
C PHE A 414 2.02 -21.66 2.85
N ALA A 415 1.26 -21.00 1.99
CA ALA A 415 -0.02 -20.41 2.34
C ALA A 415 -1.13 -21.46 2.29
N GLU A 416 -2.24 -21.19 2.96
CA GLU A 416 -3.44 -22.04 2.94
C GLU A 416 -4.56 -21.35 2.16
N SER A 417 -5.18 -22.09 1.25
CA SER A 417 -6.35 -21.64 0.50
C SER A 417 -7.50 -21.31 1.46
N GLU A 418 -8.31 -20.29 1.15
CA GLU A 418 -9.48 -19.88 1.96
C GLU A 418 -10.63 -20.93 1.95
N ARG A 419 -10.42 -22.12 1.38
CA ARG A 419 -11.39 -23.21 1.35
C ARG A 419 -11.46 -23.96 2.67
N ALA A 420 -12.60 -24.63 2.89
CA ALA A 420 -12.80 -25.49 4.07
C ALA A 420 -11.83 -26.69 4.12
N ASP A 421 -11.35 -27.18 2.98
CA ASP A 421 -10.34 -28.24 2.88
C ASP A 421 -8.89 -27.73 2.92
N GLY A 422 -8.70 -26.40 2.85
CA GLY A 422 -7.39 -25.74 2.90
C GLY A 422 -6.44 -26.17 1.78
N GLY A 423 -5.14 -26.17 2.11
CA GLY A 423 -4.05 -26.64 1.24
C GLY A 423 -3.37 -25.55 0.42
N VAL A 424 -2.22 -25.91 -0.16
CA VAL A 424 -1.34 -24.99 -0.93
C VAL A 424 -1.82 -24.76 -2.37
N ILE A 425 -2.70 -25.63 -2.87
CA ILE A 425 -3.29 -25.48 -4.20
C ILE A 425 -4.42 -24.43 -4.15
N MET A 426 -4.23 -23.34 -4.89
CA MET A 426 -5.03 -22.12 -4.85
C MET A 426 -6.01 -22.05 -6.02
N ARG A 427 -7.18 -21.43 -5.78
CA ARG A 427 -8.22 -21.22 -6.80
C ARG A 427 -8.26 -19.76 -7.27
N GLY A 428 -9.16 -19.49 -8.23
CA GLY A 428 -9.43 -18.13 -8.72
C GLY A 428 -9.71 -17.12 -7.60
N ASN A 429 -10.46 -17.50 -6.57
CA ASN A 429 -10.77 -16.58 -5.46
C ASN A 429 -9.53 -16.19 -4.65
N ASP A 430 -8.59 -17.12 -4.44
CA ASP A 430 -7.34 -16.87 -3.71
C ASP A 430 -6.44 -15.87 -4.46
N LEU A 431 -6.52 -15.85 -5.79
CA LEU A 431 -5.87 -14.83 -6.64
C LEU A 431 -6.50 -13.44 -6.44
N LEU A 432 -7.82 -13.36 -6.23
CA LEU A 432 -8.53 -12.09 -6.04
C LEU A 432 -8.32 -11.47 -4.64
N THR A 433 -8.03 -12.31 -3.63
CA THR A 433 -7.88 -11.88 -2.23
C THR A 433 -6.43 -11.87 -1.74
N ALA A 434 -5.47 -12.31 -2.55
CA ALA A 434 -4.07 -12.53 -2.17
C ALA A 434 -3.94 -13.43 -0.94
N SER A 435 -4.43 -14.68 -1.04
CA SER A 435 -4.27 -15.68 0.04
C SER A 435 -2.80 -16.09 0.27
N ALA A 436 -1.91 -15.80 -0.69
CA ALA A 436 -0.46 -15.97 -0.60
C ALA A 436 0.24 -14.69 -1.07
N ASP A 437 1.49 -14.48 -0.67
CA ASP A 437 2.33 -13.40 -1.21
C ASP A 437 2.81 -13.73 -2.62
N VAL A 438 3.22 -14.99 -2.84
CA VAL A 438 3.70 -15.51 -4.13
C VAL A 438 2.73 -16.57 -4.64
N MET A 439 2.26 -16.38 -5.87
CA MET A 439 1.39 -17.33 -6.55
C MET A 439 2.11 -17.98 -7.74
N VAL A 440 2.36 -19.29 -7.64
CA VAL A 440 3.09 -20.07 -8.64
C VAL A 440 2.16 -20.53 -9.75
N MET A 441 2.56 -20.29 -11.00
CA MET A 441 1.84 -20.68 -12.21
C MET A 441 2.80 -20.80 -13.41
N ASP A 442 2.30 -21.32 -14.52
CA ASP A 442 3.02 -21.29 -15.80
C ASP A 442 3.02 -19.87 -16.41
N PRO A 443 4.02 -19.52 -17.24
CA PRO A 443 4.14 -18.18 -17.80
C PRO A 443 2.93 -17.72 -18.65
N LEU A 444 2.23 -18.63 -19.34
CA LEU A 444 1.09 -18.26 -20.18
C LEU A 444 -0.11 -17.86 -19.33
N THR A 445 -0.39 -18.63 -18.28
CA THR A 445 -1.40 -18.26 -17.27
C THR A 445 -1.04 -16.94 -16.60
N GLY A 446 0.22 -16.77 -16.17
CA GLY A 446 0.66 -15.52 -15.57
C GLY A 446 0.53 -14.31 -16.49
N ASN A 447 0.81 -14.46 -17.79
CA ASN A 447 0.60 -13.40 -18.77
C ASN A 447 -0.87 -12.95 -18.83
N LEU A 448 -1.80 -13.90 -18.84
CA LEU A 448 -3.24 -13.61 -18.83
C LEU A 448 -3.65 -12.91 -17.53
N MET A 449 -3.17 -13.40 -16.38
CA MET A 449 -3.48 -12.82 -15.07
C MET A 449 -2.96 -11.39 -14.94
N MET A 450 -1.76 -11.09 -15.46
CA MET A 450 -1.24 -9.72 -15.53
C MET A 450 -2.23 -8.79 -16.24
N LYS A 451 -2.69 -9.17 -17.44
CA LYS A 451 -3.64 -8.37 -18.22
C LYS A 451 -4.96 -8.16 -17.48
N LEU A 452 -5.50 -9.24 -16.89
CA LEU A 452 -6.76 -9.16 -16.15
C LEU A 452 -6.64 -8.22 -14.95
N PHE A 453 -5.62 -8.38 -14.11
CA PHE A 453 -5.45 -7.54 -12.92
C PHE A 453 -5.07 -6.10 -13.24
N SER A 454 -4.28 -5.88 -14.29
CA SER A 454 -3.76 -4.55 -14.59
C SER A 454 -4.67 -3.71 -15.48
N ALA A 455 -5.58 -4.30 -16.25
CA ALA A 455 -6.42 -3.59 -17.21
C ALA A 455 -7.94 -3.63 -16.93
N TYR A 456 -8.42 -4.31 -15.86
CA TYR A 456 -9.87 -4.44 -15.64
C TYR A 456 -10.60 -3.09 -15.47
N THR A 457 -9.94 -2.10 -14.86
CA THR A 457 -10.48 -0.75 -14.64
C THR A 457 -10.64 0.08 -15.91
N THR A 458 -9.94 -0.30 -16.99
CA THR A 458 -9.97 0.40 -18.29
C THR A 458 -10.83 -0.34 -19.31
N GLY A 459 -11.55 -1.38 -18.89
CA GLY A 459 -12.27 -2.28 -19.79
C GLY A 459 -11.34 -3.10 -20.68
N GLY A 460 -10.08 -3.29 -20.29
CA GLY A 460 -9.08 -4.06 -21.05
C GLY A 460 -8.36 -3.26 -22.14
N SER A 461 -8.61 -1.96 -22.26
CA SER A 461 -8.01 -1.11 -23.31
C SER A 461 -6.52 -0.86 -23.07
N TYR A 462 -6.11 -0.67 -21.82
CA TYR A 462 -4.72 -0.52 -21.42
C TYR A 462 -4.52 -0.86 -19.94
N GLU A 463 -3.30 -1.17 -19.52
CA GLU A 463 -2.98 -1.49 -18.13
C GLU A 463 -2.81 -0.20 -17.33
N SER A 464 -3.60 -0.01 -16.26
CA SER A 464 -3.61 1.21 -15.43
C SER A 464 -3.28 0.98 -13.95
N THR A 465 -3.06 -0.27 -13.53
CA THR A 465 -2.70 -0.62 -12.15
C THR A 465 -1.68 -1.75 -12.07
N GLY A 466 -0.85 -1.76 -11.03
CA GLY A 466 0.21 -2.76 -10.82
C GLY A 466 1.61 -2.29 -11.22
N TYR A 467 2.55 -3.23 -11.30
CA TYR A 467 3.99 -2.97 -11.38
C TYR A 467 4.65 -3.64 -12.60
N GLY A 468 3.83 -4.02 -13.59
CA GLY A 468 4.28 -4.71 -14.79
C GLY A 468 4.57 -6.20 -14.60
N TYR A 469 5.05 -6.82 -15.66
CA TYR A 469 5.36 -8.26 -15.74
C TYR A 469 6.63 -8.61 -14.95
N GLY A 470 7.36 -7.59 -14.49
CA GLY A 470 8.38 -7.71 -13.45
C GLY A 470 9.74 -8.20 -13.95
N PRO A 471 10.69 -8.42 -13.02
CA PRO A 471 12.10 -8.69 -13.32
C PRO A 471 12.30 -10.11 -13.83
N GLY A 472 13.17 -10.27 -14.82
CA GLY A 472 13.71 -11.57 -15.21
C GLY A 472 14.65 -12.11 -14.13
N ILE A 473 14.32 -13.26 -13.55
CA ILE A 473 15.10 -13.94 -12.52
C ILE A 473 15.50 -15.33 -13.02
N GLY A 474 16.74 -15.73 -12.76
CA GLY A 474 17.25 -17.07 -13.05
C GLY A 474 18.60 -17.30 -12.38
N GLU A 475 18.98 -18.56 -12.23
CA GLU A 475 20.25 -18.94 -11.58
C GLU A 475 21.43 -18.48 -12.45
N GLY A 476 22.30 -17.64 -11.87
CA GLY A 476 23.47 -17.08 -12.56
C GLY A 476 23.16 -15.95 -13.54
N TYR A 477 21.92 -15.47 -13.62
CA TYR A 477 21.55 -14.28 -14.40
C TYR A 477 21.89 -13.01 -13.62
N ASP A 478 22.61 -12.07 -14.24
CA ASP A 478 23.27 -10.94 -13.57
C ASP A 478 22.72 -9.56 -13.95
N LYS A 479 21.79 -9.50 -14.90
CA LYS A 479 21.11 -8.27 -15.34
C LYS A 479 19.73 -8.14 -14.68
N LEU A 480 19.36 -6.94 -14.24
CA LEU A 480 18.01 -6.65 -13.74
C LEU A 480 17.19 -5.94 -14.82
N ILE A 481 16.36 -6.70 -15.53
CA ILE A 481 15.51 -6.19 -16.62
C ILE A 481 14.07 -6.56 -16.31
N LEU A 482 13.20 -5.56 -16.26
CA LEU A 482 11.77 -5.67 -16.00
C LEU A 482 10.98 -5.47 -17.27
N ILE A 483 9.88 -6.22 -17.38
CA ILE A 483 8.98 -6.15 -18.54
C ILE A 483 7.70 -5.39 -18.20
N VAL A 484 7.30 -4.50 -19.09
CA VAL A 484 5.97 -3.87 -19.16
C VAL A 484 5.31 -4.23 -20.49
N SER A 485 3.99 -4.10 -20.60
CA SER A 485 3.29 -4.25 -21.88
C SER A 485 3.46 -3.00 -22.75
N ARG A 486 3.28 -3.15 -24.06
CA ARG A 486 3.12 -2.00 -24.96
C ARG A 486 1.89 -1.16 -24.62
N ALA A 487 0.89 -1.77 -24.01
CA ALA A 487 -0.33 -1.13 -23.53
C ALA A 487 -0.24 -0.74 -22.04
N SER A 488 0.95 -0.67 -21.44
CA SER A 488 1.10 -0.20 -20.06
C SER A 488 1.02 1.33 -19.99
N GLY A 489 0.07 1.85 -19.21
CA GLY A 489 -0.06 3.27 -18.92
C GLY A 489 0.96 3.77 -17.89
N ALA A 490 0.98 5.09 -17.72
CA ALA A 490 1.90 5.79 -16.80
C ALA A 490 1.94 5.19 -15.37
N PRO A 491 0.81 4.80 -14.73
CA PRO A 491 0.85 4.20 -13.39
C PRO A 491 1.63 2.88 -13.33
N VAL A 492 1.51 2.04 -14.37
CA VAL A 492 2.17 0.73 -14.44
C VAL A 492 3.66 0.90 -14.73
N ILE A 493 4.03 1.86 -15.59
CA ILE A 493 5.43 2.23 -15.85
C ILE A 493 6.09 2.74 -14.55
N ALA A 494 5.41 3.62 -13.81
CA ALA A 494 5.90 4.10 -12.52
C ALA A 494 6.03 2.97 -11.49
N GLY A 495 5.06 2.04 -11.46
CA GLY A 495 5.11 0.84 -10.65
C GLY A 495 6.31 -0.06 -11.01
N ALA A 496 6.60 -0.25 -12.30
CA ALA A 496 7.77 -1.02 -12.73
C ALA A 496 9.10 -0.37 -12.29
N VAL A 497 9.21 0.96 -12.38
CA VAL A 497 10.38 1.70 -11.87
C VAL A 497 10.54 1.55 -10.36
N GLU A 498 9.43 1.68 -9.63
CA GLU A 498 9.38 1.46 -8.19
C GLU A 498 9.84 0.05 -7.81
N TYR A 499 9.31 -0.96 -8.50
CA TYR A 499 9.66 -2.36 -8.28
C TYR A 499 11.15 -2.61 -8.57
N ALA A 500 11.68 -2.11 -9.69
CA ALA A 500 13.10 -2.19 -10.01
C ALA A 500 13.99 -1.55 -8.94
N SER A 501 13.60 -0.36 -8.46
CA SER A 501 14.35 0.38 -7.45
C SER A 501 14.39 -0.35 -6.11
N GLN A 502 13.28 -0.98 -5.69
CA GLN A 502 13.21 -1.80 -4.48
C GLN A 502 14.19 -2.98 -4.56
N LEU A 503 14.24 -3.65 -5.72
CA LEU A 503 15.15 -4.79 -5.93
C LEU A 503 16.62 -4.38 -5.88
N VAL A 504 16.98 -3.26 -6.49
CA VAL A 504 18.37 -2.78 -6.43
C VAL A 504 18.75 -2.41 -4.99
N LYS A 505 17.89 -1.68 -4.30
CA LYS A 505 18.13 -1.21 -2.93
C LYS A 505 18.32 -2.36 -1.93
N ASN A 506 17.62 -3.47 -2.12
CA ASN A 506 17.71 -4.64 -1.22
C ASN A 506 18.72 -5.69 -1.69
N ASP A 507 19.62 -5.35 -2.63
CA ASP A 507 20.63 -6.25 -3.19
C ASP A 507 20.03 -7.59 -3.64
N TRP A 508 19.12 -7.52 -4.63
CA TRP A 508 18.49 -8.70 -5.21
C TRP A 508 19.50 -9.76 -5.67
N LYS A 509 20.72 -9.37 -6.06
CA LYS A 509 21.78 -10.28 -6.50
C LYS A 509 22.24 -11.19 -5.36
N SER A 510 22.51 -10.62 -4.19
CA SER A 510 22.88 -11.42 -3.01
C SER A 510 21.73 -12.33 -2.59
N ILE A 511 20.50 -11.80 -2.53
CA ILE A 511 19.30 -12.59 -2.18
C ILE A 511 19.12 -13.76 -3.15
N ALA A 512 19.19 -13.51 -4.47
CA ALA A 512 19.07 -14.56 -5.47
C ALA A 512 20.13 -15.65 -5.29
N LYS A 513 21.40 -15.24 -5.13
CA LYS A 513 22.52 -16.17 -4.94
C LYS A 513 22.34 -17.03 -3.68
N GLU A 514 21.92 -16.42 -2.58
CA GLU A 514 21.66 -17.13 -1.31
C GLU A 514 20.51 -18.12 -1.44
N GLU A 515 19.39 -17.72 -2.04
CA GLU A 515 18.22 -18.60 -2.20
C GLU A 515 18.53 -19.79 -3.13
N PHE A 516 19.23 -19.57 -4.24
CA PHE A 516 19.71 -20.67 -5.09
C PHE A 516 20.70 -21.57 -4.36
N ALA A 517 21.61 -21.01 -3.55
CA ALA A 517 22.54 -21.83 -2.76
C ALA A 517 21.79 -22.71 -1.75
N LYS A 518 20.79 -22.17 -1.05
CA LYS A 518 19.94 -22.93 -0.13
C LYS A 518 19.15 -24.02 -0.86
N ALA A 519 18.51 -23.70 -1.98
CA ALA A 519 17.74 -24.66 -2.77
C ALA A 519 18.62 -25.79 -3.35
N ASN A 520 19.80 -25.45 -3.88
CA ASN A 520 20.75 -26.45 -4.38
C ASN A 520 21.30 -27.32 -3.25
N LYS A 521 21.57 -26.76 -2.06
CA LYS A 521 21.98 -27.53 -0.88
C LYS A 521 20.89 -28.51 -0.44
N ALA A 522 19.62 -28.16 -0.63
CA ALA A 522 18.47 -29.04 -0.41
C ALA A 522 18.23 -30.05 -1.56
N GLY A 523 19.12 -30.11 -2.57
CA GLY A 523 19.05 -31.10 -3.64
C GLY A 523 18.09 -30.75 -4.78
N LEU A 524 17.90 -29.45 -5.09
CA LEU A 524 17.05 -28.98 -6.19
C LEU A 524 17.27 -29.76 -7.50
N LYS A 525 18.51 -29.92 -7.94
CA LYS A 525 18.82 -30.61 -9.21
C LYS A 525 18.32 -32.05 -9.25
N GLU A 526 18.53 -32.80 -8.16
CA GLU A 526 18.07 -34.19 -8.04
C GLU A 526 16.53 -34.29 -8.05
N ILE A 527 15.86 -33.37 -7.34
CA ILE A 527 14.40 -33.33 -7.29
C ILE A 527 13.83 -33.03 -8.67
N LEU A 528 14.41 -32.07 -9.38
CA LEU A 528 13.99 -31.70 -10.74
C LEU A 528 14.19 -32.85 -11.73
N GLU A 529 15.31 -33.57 -11.67
CA GLU A 529 15.54 -34.77 -12.48
C GLU A 529 14.51 -35.87 -12.17
N SER A 530 14.20 -36.10 -10.89
CA SER A 530 13.17 -37.07 -10.47
C SER A 530 11.76 -36.67 -10.90
N ALA A 531 11.47 -35.37 -10.95
CA ALA A 531 10.18 -34.83 -11.38
C ALA A 531 9.99 -34.99 -12.89
N LYS A 532 11.05 -34.78 -13.69
CA LYS A 532 11.05 -35.05 -15.14
C LYS A 532 10.78 -36.51 -15.47
N CYS A 533 11.40 -37.43 -14.73
CA CYS A 533 11.17 -38.86 -14.93
C CYS A 533 9.72 -39.25 -14.63
N ARG A 534 9.08 -38.65 -13.60
CA ARG A 534 7.68 -38.88 -13.25
C ARG A 534 6.68 -38.28 -14.24
N ALA A 535 6.97 -37.09 -14.77
CA ALA A 535 6.14 -36.45 -15.80
C ALA A 535 6.12 -37.21 -17.14
N ARG A 536 7.23 -37.90 -17.49
CA ARG A 536 7.31 -38.73 -18.70
C ARG A 536 6.70 -40.12 -18.56
N SER A 537 6.52 -40.62 -17.33
CA SER A 537 6.01 -41.97 -17.08
C SER A 537 4.53 -42.01 -16.66
N GLY A 538 3.83 -40.86 -16.64
CA GLY A 538 2.43 -40.77 -16.21
C GLY A 538 2.18 -41.22 -14.77
N ASN A 539 3.22 -41.35 -13.94
CA ASN A 539 3.12 -42.05 -12.66
C ASN A 539 3.41 -41.07 -11.51
N ALA A 540 2.34 -40.60 -10.84
CA ALA A 540 2.39 -39.66 -9.72
C ALA A 540 2.71 -40.33 -8.35
N GLY A 541 3.22 -41.57 -8.35
CA GLY A 541 3.59 -42.31 -7.14
C GLY A 541 5.10 -42.35 -6.85
N LEU A 542 5.47 -42.51 -5.56
CA LEU A 542 6.80 -42.99 -5.14
C LEU A 542 7.14 -44.34 -5.81
N PRO A 543 8.43 -44.70 -5.98
CA PRO A 543 8.83 -45.76 -6.91
C PRO A 543 8.27 -47.14 -6.51
N LYS A 544 7.61 -47.80 -7.46
CA LYS A 544 7.51 -49.28 -7.48
C LYS A 544 8.38 -49.80 -8.62
N ALA A 545 9.05 -50.92 -8.33
CA ALA A 545 9.91 -51.68 -9.23
C ALA A 545 9.19 -52.03 -10.56
N PRO A 546 9.95 -52.27 -11.65
CA PRO A 546 9.42 -52.24 -13.00
C PRO A 546 8.56 -53.47 -13.28
N ASP A 547 7.38 -53.25 -13.86
CA ASP A 547 6.83 -54.17 -14.86
C ASP A 547 5.90 -53.41 -15.81
N ALA A 548 6.14 -53.63 -17.10
CA ALA A 548 5.48 -53.00 -18.23
C ALA A 548 4.01 -53.45 -18.34
N SER A 549 3.10 -52.51 -18.62
CA SER A 549 1.67 -52.80 -18.80
C SER A 549 1.34 -53.25 -20.23
N ALA A 550 0.69 -54.40 -20.33
CA ALA A 550 -0.10 -54.82 -21.49
C ALA A 550 -1.34 -53.92 -21.68
N GLU A 551 -1.76 -53.70 -22.94
CA GLU A 551 -3.01 -53.01 -23.28
C GLU A 551 -4.22 -53.72 -22.66
N VAL A 552 -5.04 -52.99 -21.90
CA VAL A 552 -6.26 -53.50 -21.26
C VAL A 552 -7.49 -53.05 -22.06
N THR A 553 -8.29 -54.01 -22.53
CA THR A 553 -9.55 -53.74 -23.24
C THR A 553 -10.74 -53.63 -22.28
N PRO A 554 -11.71 -52.75 -22.52
CA PRO A 554 -12.88 -52.59 -21.64
C PRO A 554 -13.74 -53.88 -21.57
N PRO A 555 -14.32 -54.22 -20.40
CA PRO A 555 -15.27 -55.31 -20.24
C PRO A 555 -16.55 -55.11 -21.08
N ALA A 556 -17.44 -56.11 -21.11
CA ALA A 556 -18.72 -55.98 -21.79
C ALA A 556 -19.48 -54.73 -21.31
N LYS A 557 -19.96 -53.93 -22.26
CA LYS A 557 -20.60 -52.65 -21.99
C LYS A 557 -21.85 -52.81 -21.11
N GLU A 558 -21.90 -52.03 -20.04
CA GLU A 558 -23.02 -51.96 -19.09
C GLU A 558 -23.65 -50.57 -19.10
N ILE A 559 -24.92 -50.47 -18.68
CA ILE A 559 -25.57 -49.17 -18.45
C ILE A 559 -24.95 -48.58 -17.18
N VAL A 560 -24.36 -47.39 -17.30
CA VAL A 560 -23.73 -46.65 -16.19
C VAL A 560 -24.65 -45.52 -15.74
N THR A 561 -25.06 -45.56 -14.48
CA THR A 561 -26.02 -44.60 -13.89
C THR A 561 -25.56 -44.02 -12.56
N ALA A 562 -24.52 -44.59 -11.95
CA ALA A 562 -23.94 -44.11 -10.70
C ALA A 562 -22.65 -43.34 -10.94
N GLU A 563 -22.48 -42.21 -10.25
CA GLU A 563 -21.32 -41.32 -10.37
C GLU A 563 -20.39 -41.45 -9.15
N ILE A 564 -19.14 -41.87 -9.39
CA ILE A 564 -18.10 -41.86 -8.38
C ILE A 564 -17.31 -40.56 -8.52
N GLN A 565 -17.56 -39.64 -7.58
CA GLN A 565 -16.90 -38.34 -7.48
C GLN A 565 -15.63 -38.41 -6.62
N GLY A 566 -14.79 -37.38 -6.70
CA GLY A 566 -13.57 -37.27 -5.90
C GLY A 566 -12.32 -37.85 -6.57
N ILE A 567 -12.40 -38.14 -7.87
CA ILE A 567 -11.30 -38.61 -8.72
C ILE A 567 -10.64 -37.40 -9.38
N GLU A 568 -9.31 -37.36 -9.39
CA GLU A 568 -8.57 -36.26 -10.01
C GLU A 568 -8.69 -36.30 -11.55
N VAL A 569 -8.68 -35.13 -12.20
CA VAL A 569 -8.86 -35.01 -13.67
C VAL A 569 -7.83 -35.82 -14.45
N MET A 570 -6.59 -35.88 -13.94
CA MET A 570 -5.49 -36.59 -14.59
C MET A 570 -5.58 -38.11 -14.41
N ASP A 571 -6.30 -38.58 -13.40
CA ASP A 571 -6.38 -40.01 -13.05
C ASP A 571 -7.70 -40.65 -13.51
N ILE A 572 -8.59 -39.89 -14.15
CA ILE A 572 -9.94 -40.37 -14.51
C ILE A 572 -9.89 -41.54 -15.52
N GLU A 573 -8.97 -41.47 -16.49
CA GLU A 573 -8.77 -42.52 -17.48
C GLU A 573 -8.11 -43.76 -16.83
N ASP A 574 -7.12 -43.55 -15.98
CA ASP A 574 -6.44 -44.63 -15.25
C ASP A 574 -7.37 -45.32 -14.25
N ALA A 575 -8.25 -44.57 -13.58
CA ALA A 575 -9.27 -45.11 -12.68
C ALA A 575 -10.28 -46.00 -13.46
N ALA A 576 -10.70 -45.57 -14.65
CA ALA A 576 -11.56 -46.38 -15.51
C ALA A 576 -10.84 -47.65 -15.98
N ILE A 577 -9.59 -47.54 -16.42
CA ILE A 577 -8.75 -48.69 -16.83
C ILE A 577 -8.49 -49.64 -15.65
N PHE A 578 -8.33 -49.12 -14.43
CA PHE A 578 -8.14 -49.92 -13.23
C PHE A 578 -9.39 -50.74 -12.90
N LEU A 579 -10.58 -50.15 -13.05
CA LEU A 579 -11.84 -50.89 -12.93
C LEU A 579 -12.00 -51.94 -14.03
N TRP A 580 -11.53 -51.66 -15.25
CA TRP A 580 -11.54 -52.64 -16.34
C TRP A 580 -10.67 -53.88 -16.03
N LYS A 581 -9.51 -53.69 -15.38
CA LYS A 581 -8.66 -54.80 -14.90
C LYS A 581 -9.39 -55.70 -13.89
N GLU A 582 -10.25 -55.11 -13.08
CA GLU A 582 -11.12 -55.80 -12.11
C GLU A 582 -12.46 -56.27 -12.71
N ARG A 583 -12.59 -56.25 -14.05
CA ARG A 583 -13.80 -56.68 -14.81
C ARG A 583 -15.06 -55.85 -14.52
N ILE A 584 -14.90 -54.59 -14.14
CA ILE A 584 -15.99 -53.63 -13.96
C ILE A 584 -15.99 -52.67 -15.14
N TYR A 585 -17.08 -52.62 -15.91
CA TYR A 585 -17.22 -51.62 -16.97
C TYR A 585 -17.44 -50.24 -16.37
N ALA A 586 -16.68 -49.27 -16.85
CA ALA A 586 -16.67 -47.90 -16.37
C ALA A 586 -16.47 -46.92 -17.54
N GLU A 587 -17.14 -45.77 -17.49
CA GLU A 587 -16.97 -44.66 -18.44
C GLU A 587 -16.53 -43.39 -17.67
N THR A 588 -15.79 -42.51 -18.33
CA THR A 588 -15.32 -41.25 -17.73
C THR A 588 -16.27 -40.10 -18.08
N GLY A 589 -16.56 -39.21 -17.13
CA GLY A 589 -17.44 -38.06 -17.34
C GLY A 589 -17.05 -36.83 -16.52
N MET A 590 -17.78 -35.73 -16.74
CA MET A 590 -17.64 -34.47 -15.98
C MET A 590 -18.95 -34.16 -15.26
N GLY A 591 -18.93 -34.22 -13.93
CA GLY A 591 -20.06 -33.86 -13.07
C GLY A 591 -20.01 -32.40 -12.62
N CYS A 592 -21.04 -31.94 -11.91
CA CYS A 592 -21.17 -30.55 -11.43
C CYS A 592 -20.07 -30.12 -10.44
N THR A 593 -19.35 -31.07 -9.84
CA THR A 593 -18.33 -30.86 -8.80
C THR A 593 -16.92 -31.28 -9.22
N GLY A 594 -16.74 -31.81 -10.44
CA GLY A 594 -15.45 -32.27 -10.95
C GLY A 594 -15.55 -33.54 -11.82
N PRO A 595 -14.41 -34.17 -12.16
CA PRO A 595 -14.36 -35.43 -12.89
C PRO A 595 -15.07 -36.55 -12.14
N VAL A 596 -15.78 -37.41 -12.87
CA VAL A 596 -16.51 -38.55 -12.32
C VAL A 596 -16.25 -39.82 -13.13
N VAL A 597 -16.18 -40.96 -12.44
CA VAL A 597 -16.22 -42.27 -13.10
C VAL A 597 -17.62 -42.84 -12.97
N LEU A 598 -18.22 -43.15 -14.11
CA LEU A 598 -19.56 -43.67 -14.26
C LEU A 598 -19.50 -45.20 -14.24
N VAL A 599 -20.24 -45.82 -13.33
CA VAL A 599 -20.35 -47.29 -13.22
C VAL A 599 -21.82 -47.72 -13.16
N ASN A 600 -22.05 -49.02 -13.34
CA ASN A 600 -23.36 -49.59 -13.09
C ASN A 600 -23.72 -49.44 -11.59
N GLU A 601 -24.94 -49.03 -11.30
CA GLU A 601 -25.44 -48.77 -9.93
C GLU A 601 -25.25 -49.97 -8.99
N SER A 602 -25.41 -51.20 -9.48
CA SER A 602 -25.20 -52.42 -8.67
C SER A 602 -23.74 -52.65 -8.26
N LYS A 603 -22.77 -51.97 -8.90
CA LYS A 603 -21.33 -52.12 -8.68
C LYS A 603 -20.68 -50.90 -8.03
N GLU A 604 -21.46 -49.87 -7.69
CA GLU A 604 -20.93 -48.61 -7.15
C GLU A 604 -20.12 -48.82 -5.86
N SER A 605 -20.64 -49.59 -4.91
CA SER A 605 -19.97 -49.84 -3.63
C SER A 605 -18.63 -50.54 -3.79
N ILE A 606 -18.58 -51.55 -4.66
CA ILE A 606 -17.37 -52.33 -4.95
C ILE A 606 -16.35 -51.47 -5.72
N ALA A 607 -16.80 -50.70 -6.71
CA ALA A 607 -15.95 -49.80 -7.47
C ALA A 607 -15.34 -48.70 -6.57
N ARG A 608 -16.10 -48.14 -5.63
CA ARG A 608 -15.58 -47.20 -4.63
C ARG A 608 -14.53 -47.83 -3.72
N GLU A 609 -14.75 -49.06 -3.26
CA GLU A 609 -13.77 -49.77 -2.42
C GLU A 609 -12.47 -50.05 -3.18
N ILE A 610 -12.56 -50.47 -4.44
CA ILE A 610 -11.41 -50.72 -5.32
C ILE A 610 -10.62 -49.43 -5.57
N LEU A 611 -11.32 -48.35 -5.95
CA LEU A 611 -10.68 -47.06 -6.23
C LEU A 611 -10.08 -46.44 -4.96
N SER A 612 -10.72 -46.60 -3.80
CA SER A 612 -10.18 -46.14 -2.52
C SER A 612 -8.92 -46.90 -2.12
N LYS A 613 -8.91 -48.24 -2.25
CA LYS A 613 -7.71 -49.06 -2.01
C LYS A 613 -6.58 -48.77 -2.98
N ALA A 614 -6.91 -48.39 -4.22
CA ALA A 614 -5.94 -47.99 -5.24
C ALA A 614 -5.46 -46.54 -5.08
N GLY A 615 -6.07 -45.75 -4.19
CA GLY A 615 -5.70 -44.37 -3.90
C GLY A 615 -6.28 -43.32 -4.86
N PHE A 616 -7.22 -43.71 -5.73
CA PHE A 616 -7.88 -42.78 -6.67
C PHE A 616 -8.95 -41.91 -6.02
N ILE A 617 -9.51 -42.35 -4.88
CA ILE A 617 -10.46 -41.59 -4.05
C ILE A 617 -10.11 -41.79 -2.58
N LYS A 618 -10.39 -40.78 -1.73
CA LYS A 618 -10.12 -40.84 -0.28
C LYS A 618 -11.21 -41.56 0.50
#